data_AF-A0A1I7BH14-F1
#
_entry.id   AF-A0A1I7BH14-F1
#
_cell.length_a   1.000
_cell.length_b   1.000
_cell.length_c   1.000
_cell.angle_alpha   90.00
_cell.angle_beta   90.00
_cell.angle_gamma   90.00
#
_symmetry.space_group_name_H-M   'P 1'
#
loop_
_entity.id
_entity.type
_entity.pdbx_description
1 polymer ?
#
loop_
_entity_poly.entity_id
_entity_poly.type
_entity_poly.pdbx_seq_one_letter_code
_entity_poly.pdbx_strand_id
1 'polypeptide(L)'
;MQNFDTKQFTEQFESMFFGPARAYAALSVDYTEKLVNAQLDAGKAYTDTGVAQLRSLMNVKDAEGLKSYMEGQQKVAKDLTERLKGDAEKVVSLQQDFVQQSQKLTEENVKQATDTATKAAK
;
A
#
# COMPACT_ATOMS: atom_id res chain seq x y z
N MET A 1 -0.69 -47.71 -25.30
CA MET A 1 0.13 -46.70 -24.59
C MET A 1 -0.78 -45.50 -24.37
N GLN A 2 -1.08 -45.15 -23.12
CA GLN A 2 -1.88 -43.98 -22.79
C GLN A 2 -1.18 -42.74 -23.36
N ASN A 3 -1.88 -41.93 -24.15
CA ASN A 3 -1.40 -40.62 -24.54
C ASN A 3 -1.25 -39.79 -23.27
N PHE A 4 -0.01 -39.60 -22.80
CA PHE A 4 0.29 -38.65 -21.75
C PHE A 4 -0.04 -37.27 -22.31
N ASP A 5 -1.18 -36.69 -21.94
CA ASP A 5 -1.63 -35.40 -22.44
C ASP A 5 -0.71 -34.31 -21.88
N THR A 6 0.37 -34.08 -22.63
CA THR A 6 1.48 -33.23 -22.22
C THR A 6 1.04 -31.78 -22.01
N LYS A 7 -0.06 -31.37 -22.67
CA LYS A 7 -0.67 -30.06 -22.48
C LYS A 7 -1.34 -29.95 -21.12
N GLN A 8 -2.17 -30.93 -20.75
CA GLN A 8 -2.82 -30.97 -19.43
C GLN A 8 -1.81 -30.99 -18.29
N PHE A 9 -0.71 -31.75 -18.44
CA PHE A 9 0.38 -31.77 -17.46
C PHE A 9 1.07 -30.41 -17.34
N THR A 10 1.35 -29.76 -18.47
CA THR A 10 1.98 -28.42 -18.50
C THR A 10 1.08 -27.36 -17.86
N GLU A 11 -0.22 -27.38 -18.16
CA GLU A 11 -1.20 -26.46 -17.57
C GLU A 11 -1.36 -26.67 -16.06
N GLN A 12 -1.39 -27.93 -15.58
CA GLN A 12 -1.42 -28.22 -14.15
C GLN A 12 -0.13 -27.76 -13.45
N PHE A 13 1.03 -28.00 -14.05
CA PHE A 13 2.31 -27.54 -13.50
C PHE A 13 2.37 -26.01 -13.45
N GLU A 14 1.96 -25.33 -14.52
CA GLU A 14 1.91 -23.87 -14.55
C GLU A 14 0.97 -23.32 -13.49
N SER A 15 -0.22 -23.89 -13.39
CA SER A 15 -1.24 -23.51 -12.42
C SER A 15 -0.83 -23.75 -10.97
N MET A 16 -0.04 -24.79 -10.69
CA MET A 16 0.30 -25.19 -9.32
C MET A 16 1.55 -24.49 -8.79
N PHE A 17 2.49 -24.11 -9.68
CA PHE A 17 3.77 -23.52 -9.27
C PHE A 17 3.91 -22.05 -9.69
N PHE A 18 3.63 -21.72 -10.96
CA PHE A 18 3.83 -20.35 -11.46
C PHE A 18 2.67 -19.41 -11.17
N GLY A 19 1.43 -19.93 -11.14
CA GLY A 19 0.25 -19.16 -10.76
C GLY A 19 0.39 -18.50 -9.38
N PRO A 20 0.62 -19.27 -8.30
CA PRO A 20 0.86 -18.73 -6.96
C PRO A 20 2.02 -17.72 -6.90
N ALA A 21 3.14 -18.05 -7.55
CA ALA A 21 4.31 -17.16 -7.56
C ALA A 21 4.01 -15.81 -8.22
N ARG A 22 3.29 -15.81 -9.36
CA ARG A 22 2.86 -14.57 -10.03
C ARG A 22 1.87 -13.78 -9.18
N ALA A 23 0.95 -14.45 -8.49
CA ALA A 23 -0.02 -13.79 -7.62
C ALA A 23 0.66 -13.09 -6.43
N TYR A 24 1.64 -13.74 -5.78
CA TYR A 24 2.44 -13.10 -4.74
C TYR A 24 3.27 -11.93 -5.27
N ALA A 25 3.89 -12.08 -6.44
CA ALA A 25 4.65 -10.99 -7.06
C ALA A 25 3.74 -9.77 -7.36
N ALA A 26 2.54 -10.01 -7.90
CA ALA A 26 1.55 -8.96 -8.13
C ALA A 26 1.13 -8.27 -6.82
N LEU A 27 0.87 -9.04 -5.76
CA LEU A 27 0.53 -8.49 -4.44
C LEU A 27 1.67 -7.62 -3.87
N SER A 28 2.93 -8.05 -4.00
CA SER A 28 4.10 -7.27 -3.56
C SER A 28 4.27 -5.98 -4.35
N VAL A 29 4.03 -6.01 -5.67
CA VAL A 29 4.07 -4.81 -6.52
C VAL A 29 2.96 -3.84 -6.13
N ASP A 30 1.72 -4.29 -5.97
CA ASP A 30 0.59 -3.46 -5.55
C ASP A 30 0.83 -2.81 -4.17
N TYR A 31 1.32 -3.58 -3.21
CA TYR A 31 1.68 -3.06 -1.90
C TYR A 31 2.78 -1.98 -1.98
N THR A 32 3.80 -2.22 -2.81
CA THR A 32 4.90 -1.27 -3.02
C THR A 32 4.39 0.02 -3.68
N GLU A 33 3.56 -0.09 -4.71
CA GLU A 33 2.94 1.04 -5.39
C GLU A 33 2.13 1.89 -4.40
N LYS A 34 1.27 1.25 -3.60
CA LYS A 34 0.47 1.94 -2.57
C LYS A 34 1.35 2.64 -1.53
N LEU A 35 2.44 2.02 -1.08
CA LEU A 35 3.39 2.63 -0.15
C LEU A 35 4.11 3.85 -0.75
N VAL A 36 4.57 3.74 -2.01
CA VAL A 36 5.23 4.84 -2.71
C VAL A 36 4.27 6.02 -2.89
N ASN A 37 3.03 5.76 -3.29
CA ASN A 37 2.00 6.79 -3.39
C ASN A 37 1.74 7.48 -2.05
N ALA A 38 1.64 6.71 -0.96
CA ALA A 38 1.50 7.29 0.39
C ALA A 38 2.69 8.21 0.77
N GLN A 39 3.92 7.82 0.42
CA GLN A 39 5.11 8.66 0.67
C GLN A 39 5.11 9.94 -0.17
N LEU A 40 4.72 9.85 -1.45
CA LEU A 40 4.61 11.02 -2.32
C LEU A 40 3.54 12.00 -1.83
N ASP A 41 2.38 11.50 -1.42
CA ASP A 41 1.29 12.30 -0.87
C ASP A 41 1.70 13.02 0.41
N ALA A 42 2.37 12.31 1.33
CA ALA A 42 2.92 12.89 2.56
C ALA A 42 3.95 13.99 2.23
N GLY A 43 4.93 13.68 1.37
CA GLY A 43 5.97 14.63 0.97
C GLY A 43 5.41 15.89 0.31
N LYS A 44 4.43 15.75 -0.59
CA LYS A 44 3.75 16.87 -1.23
C LYS A 44 3.11 17.79 -0.19
N ALA A 45 2.35 17.24 0.74
CA ALA A 45 1.62 18.05 1.69
C ALA A 45 2.48 18.71 2.77
N TYR A 46 3.55 18.04 3.23
CA TYR A 46 4.52 18.70 4.11
C TYR A 46 5.23 19.85 3.39
N THR A 47 5.56 19.66 2.10
CA THR A 47 6.12 20.73 1.27
C THR A 47 5.13 21.87 1.09
N ASP A 48 3.88 21.59 0.75
CA ASP A 48 2.81 22.58 0.61
C ASP A 48 2.62 23.39 1.90
N THR A 49 2.65 22.70 3.05
CA THR A 49 2.56 23.34 4.37
C THR A 49 3.75 24.26 4.63
N GLY A 50 4.98 23.80 4.38
CA GLY A 50 6.18 24.62 4.55
C GLY A 50 6.19 25.85 3.64
N VAL A 51 5.83 25.71 2.36
CA VAL A 51 5.72 26.83 1.42
C VAL A 51 4.63 27.81 1.86
N ALA A 52 3.48 27.31 2.35
CA ALA A 52 2.43 28.16 2.90
C ALA A 52 2.90 28.95 4.13
N GLN A 53 3.66 28.32 5.04
CA GLN A 53 4.26 29.01 6.19
C GLN A 53 5.26 30.08 5.78
N LEU A 54 6.14 29.79 4.81
CA LEU A 54 7.08 30.77 4.29
C LEU A 54 6.36 31.98 3.67
N ARG A 55 5.30 31.76 2.89
CA ARG A 55 4.48 32.85 2.34
C ARG A 55 3.80 33.67 3.44
N SER A 56 3.26 33.00 4.46
CA SER A 56 2.65 33.66 5.61
C SER A 56 3.66 34.54 6.36
N LEU A 57 4.86 34.01 6.61
CA LEU A 57 5.95 34.73 7.26
C LEU A 57 6.41 35.93 6.44
N MET A 58 6.55 35.81 5.11
CA MET A 58 6.91 36.93 4.24
C MET A 58 5.89 38.08 4.25
N ASN A 59 4.63 37.82 4.63
CA ASN A 59 3.59 38.83 4.73
C ASN A 59 3.61 39.59 6.06
N VAL A 60 4.44 39.19 7.02
CA VAL A 60 4.61 39.88 8.30
C VAL A 60 5.39 41.17 8.09
N LYS A 61 4.76 42.31 8.42
CA LYS A 61 5.35 43.65 8.22
C LYS A 61 5.70 44.37 9.52
N ASP A 62 5.14 43.91 10.64
CA ASP A 62 5.23 44.55 11.94
C ASP A 62 4.97 43.55 13.08
N ALA A 63 5.00 44.04 14.32
CA ALA A 63 4.81 43.24 15.52
C ALA A 63 3.41 42.63 15.63
N GLU A 64 2.38 43.28 15.07
CA GLU A 64 1.00 42.77 15.10
C GLU A 64 0.84 41.61 14.09
N GLY A 65 1.40 41.75 12.89
CA GLY A 65 1.51 40.66 11.92
C GLY A 65 2.30 39.47 12.47
N LEU A 66 3.37 39.70 13.24
CA LEU A 66 4.11 38.63 13.90
C LEU A 66 3.26 37.91 14.95
N LYS A 67 2.50 38.66 15.76
CA LYS A 67 1.57 38.08 16.72
C LYS A 67 0.52 37.21 16.02
N SER A 68 -0.12 37.71 14.97
CA SER A 68 -1.10 36.93 14.20
C SER A 68 -0.49 35.68 13.56
N TYR A 69 0.75 35.76 13.04
CA TYR A 69 1.47 34.60 12.54
C TYR A 69 1.67 33.53 13.63
N MET A 70 2.08 33.95 14.83
CA MET A 70 2.28 33.06 15.98
C MET A 70 0.98 32.41 16.45
N GLU A 71 -0.12 33.16 16.51
CA GLU A 71 -1.45 32.62 16.80
C GLU A 71 -1.87 31.57 15.76
N GLY A 72 -1.53 31.79 14.49
CA GLY A 72 -1.76 30.83 13.41
C GLY A 72 -0.93 29.54 13.51
N GLN A 73 0.25 29.57 14.13
CA GLN A 73 1.12 28.39 14.24
C GLN A 73 0.47 27.24 15.04
N GLN A 74 -0.39 27.54 16.01
CA GLN A 74 -1.09 26.50 16.76
C GLN A 74 -2.00 25.65 15.87
N LYS A 75 -2.66 26.29 14.90
CA LYS A 75 -3.47 25.59 13.90
C LYS A 75 -2.59 24.72 12.99
N VAL A 76 -1.48 25.26 12.50
CA VAL A 76 -0.54 24.53 11.65
C VAL A 76 0.01 23.30 12.36
N ALA A 77 0.39 23.44 13.63
CA ALA A 77 0.86 22.33 14.45
C ALA A 77 -0.22 21.24 14.63
N LYS A 78 -1.48 21.65 14.83
CA LYS A 78 -2.62 20.73 14.90
C LYS A 78 -2.80 19.98 13.58
N ASP A 79 -2.86 20.71 12.46
CA ASP A 79 -3.06 20.14 11.13
C ASP A 79 -1.93 19.17 10.76
N LEU A 80 -0.67 19.50 11.08
CA LEU A 80 0.49 18.61 10.89
C LEU A 80 0.40 17.35 11.76
N THR A 81 -0.06 17.47 13.01
CA THR A 81 -0.21 16.33 13.93
C THR A 81 -1.32 15.40 13.46
N GLU A 82 -2.48 15.95 13.08
CA GLU A 82 -3.59 15.17 12.52
C GLU A 82 -3.16 14.45 11.24
N ARG A 83 -2.41 15.14 10.38
CA ARG A 83 -1.85 14.55 9.18
C ARG A 83 -0.88 13.41 9.48
N LEU A 84 0.10 13.64 10.36
CA LEU A 84 1.07 12.61 10.75
C LEU A 84 0.38 11.35 11.27
N LYS A 85 -0.66 11.53 12.09
CA LYS A 85 -1.49 10.43 12.57
C LYS A 85 -2.15 9.69 11.41
N GLY A 86 -2.78 10.42 10.48
CA GLY A 86 -3.41 9.83 9.30
C GLY A 86 -2.43 9.07 8.40
N ASP A 87 -1.22 9.60 8.20
CA ASP A 87 -0.17 8.96 7.42
C ASP A 87 0.30 7.64 8.10
N ALA A 88 0.42 7.63 9.43
CA ALA A 88 0.72 6.42 10.19
C ALA A 88 -0.41 5.38 10.09
N GLU A 89 -1.66 5.80 10.25
CA GLU A 89 -2.84 4.94 10.07
C GLU A 89 -2.91 4.36 8.65
N LYS A 90 -2.54 5.14 7.63
CA LYS A 90 -2.48 4.69 6.24
C LYS A 90 -1.46 3.57 6.05
N VAL A 91 -0.24 3.73 6.58
CA VAL A 91 0.81 2.70 6.49
C VAL A 91 0.38 1.42 7.21
N VAL A 92 -0.21 1.53 8.40
CA VAL A 92 -0.74 0.37 9.14
C VAL A 92 -1.82 -0.34 8.35
N SER A 93 -2.76 0.40 7.76
CA SER A 93 -3.82 -0.15 6.92
C SER A 93 -3.26 -0.89 5.69
N LEU A 94 -2.24 -0.34 5.02
CA LEU A 94 -1.58 -1.01 3.90
C LEU A 94 -0.91 -2.33 4.33
N GLN A 95 -0.27 -2.35 5.50
CA GLN A 95 0.34 -3.57 6.02
C GLN A 95 -0.71 -4.65 6.36
N GLN A 96 -1.84 -4.24 6.94
CA GLN A 96 -2.95 -5.14 7.24
C GLN A 96 -3.56 -5.71 5.95
N ASP A 97 -3.77 -4.88 4.92
CA ASP A 97 -4.26 -5.30 3.60
C ASP A 97 -3.34 -6.35 2.97
N PHE A 98 -2.02 -6.10 2.97
CA PHE A 98 -1.03 -7.05 2.45
C PHE A 98 -1.07 -8.41 3.18
N VAL A 99 -1.18 -8.41 4.51
CA VAL A 99 -1.26 -9.65 5.31
C VAL A 99 -2.55 -10.40 5.01
N GLN A 100 -3.70 -9.71 4.98
CA GLN A 100 -5.00 -10.32 4.70
C GLN A 100 -5.03 -10.93 3.29
N GLN A 101 -4.53 -10.22 2.29
CA GLN A 101 -4.44 -10.74 0.93
C GLN A 101 -3.46 -11.91 0.80
N SER A 102 -2.33 -11.88 1.52
CA SER A 102 -1.38 -13.00 1.56
C SER A 102 -2.00 -14.26 2.17
N GLN A 103 -2.78 -14.11 3.24
CA GLN A 103 -3.52 -15.22 3.88
C GLN A 103 -4.54 -15.81 2.91
N LYS A 104 -5.35 -14.95 2.26
CA LYS A 104 -6.33 -15.37 1.26
C LYS A 104 -5.68 -16.13 0.09
N LEU A 105 -4.56 -15.63 -0.43
CA LEU A 105 -3.83 -16.29 -1.50
C LEU A 105 -3.31 -17.68 -1.05
N THR A 106 -2.86 -17.80 0.20
CA THR A 106 -2.46 -19.09 0.78
C THR A 106 -3.62 -20.08 0.82
N GLU A 107 -4.79 -19.64 1.31
CA GLU A 107 -6.00 -20.46 1.39
C GLU A 107 -6.46 -20.92 0.00
N GLU A 108 -6.43 -20.02 -0.99
CA GLU A 108 -6.77 -20.33 -2.39
C GLU A 108 -5.80 -21.37 -2.99
N ASN A 109 -4.50 -21.22 -2.75
CA ASN A 109 -3.50 -22.18 -3.23
C ASN A 109 -3.68 -23.58 -2.60
N VAL A 110 -3.96 -23.66 -1.29
CA VAL A 110 -4.23 -24.93 -0.60
C VAL A 110 -5.48 -25.61 -1.16
N LYS A 111 -6.55 -24.83 -1.39
CA LYS A 111 -7.78 -25.34 -2.00
C LYS A 111 -7.52 -25.86 -3.41
N GLN A 112 -6.81 -25.11 -4.24
CA GLN A 112 -6.47 -25.51 -5.60
C GLN A 112 -5.61 -26.78 -5.65
N ALA A 113 -4.63 -26.92 -4.75
CA ALA A 113 -3.82 -28.13 -4.63
C ALA A 113 -4.67 -29.34 -4.23
N THR A 114 -5.56 -29.18 -3.26
CA THR A 114 -6.49 -30.23 -2.80
C THR A 114 -7.45 -30.67 -3.90
N ASP A 115 -8.02 -29.71 -4.64
CA ASP A 115 -8.92 -29.98 -5.77
C ASP A 115 -8.20 -30.74 -6.89
N THR A 116 -6.94 -30.38 -7.17
CA THR A 116 -6.12 -31.04 -8.19
C THR A 116 -5.75 -32.46 -7.77
N ALA A 117 -5.34 -32.67 -6.51
CA ALA A 117 -5.06 -34.00 -5.96
C ALA A 117 -6.31 -34.91 -5.99
N THR A 118 -7.48 -34.36 -5.66
CA THR A 118 -8.77 -35.07 -5.71
C THR A 118 -9.14 -35.46 -7.14
N LYS A 119 -8.88 -34.60 -8.13
CA LYS A 119 -9.09 -34.90 -9.55
C LYS A 119 -8.13 -35.96 -10.07
N ALA A 120 -6.88 -35.95 -9.63
CA ALA A 120 -5.88 -36.94 -10.04
C ALA A 120 -6.12 -38.34 -9.43
N ALA A 121 -6.85 -38.42 -8.32
CA ALA A 121 -7.22 -39.67 -7.65
C ALA A 121 -8.52 -40.31 -8.19
N LYS A 122 -9.24 -39.64 -9.10
CA LYS A 122 -10.45 -40.13 -9.77
C LYS A 122 -10.14 -40.56 -11.20
#